data_AF-A0AAW1Y380-F1
#
_entry.id   AF-A0AAW1Y380-F1
#
_cell.length_a   1.000
_cell.length_b   1.000
_cell.length_c   1.000
_cell.angle_alpha   90.00
_cell.angle_beta   90.00
_cell.angle_gamma   90.00
#
_symmetry.space_group_name_H-M   'P 1'
#
loop_
_entity.id
_entity.type
_entity.pdbx_description
1 polymer ?
#
loop_
_entity_poly.entity_id
_entity_poly.type
_entity_poly.pdbx_seq_one_letter_code
_entity_poly.pdbx_strand_id
1 'polypeptide(L)'
;MKSSSHIKSLQASLLAVLLIILTLLHLPFSYPMATLSNLSCIWLMFISSLYYYSSRPNPIFLLDFSCFKPDPNQKCNLQSSETFVHRTNRFTNESEEFMRKIFLKSGLGEETYAPKFVFQSNPEANLASAMDESQQGMFSALSSLLSKTGIHPSRIDALIVTSGSFSPVPSLSSLIVNRLKLKTGRKKPTI
;
A
#
# COMPACT_ATOMS: atom_id res chain seq x y z
N MET A 1 14.43 -9.80 -7.94
CA MET A 1 13.28 -10.08 -8.83
C MET A 1 13.42 -9.62 -10.28
N LYS A 2 14.39 -8.77 -10.66
CA LYS A 2 14.58 -8.30 -12.05
C LYS A 2 15.10 -9.37 -13.04
N SER A 3 15.61 -10.50 -12.54
CA SER A 3 16.19 -11.58 -13.35
C SER A 3 15.14 -12.43 -14.10
N SER A 4 13.95 -12.63 -13.52
CA SER A 4 12.92 -13.50 -14.12
C SER A 4 12.27 -12.90 -15.38
N SER A 5 12.16 -11.57 -15.48
CA SER A 5 11.58 -10.91 -16.66
C SER A 5 12.51 -10.98 -17.89
N HIS A 6 13.83 -10.85 -17.68
CA HIS A 6 14.81 -10.99 -18.76
C HIS A 6 14.84 -12.42 -19.32
N ILE A 7 14.72 -13.43 -18.45
CA ILE A 7 14.67 -14.83 -18.87
C ILE A 7 13.41 -15.13 -19.68
N LYS A 8 12.24 -14.64 -19.25
CA LYS A 8 10.98 -14.81 -19.99
C LYS A 8 10.99 -14.10 -21.35
N SER A 9 11.57 -12.90 -21.41
CA SER A 9 11.72 -12.14 -22.66
C SER A 9 12.68 -12.84 -23.64
N LEU A 10 13.79 -13.38 -23.14
CA LEU A 10 14.75 -14.13 -23.94
C LEU A 10 14.17 -15.45 -24.47
N GLN A 11 13.39 -16.16 -23.64
CA GLN A 11 12.70 -17.39 -24.04
C GLN A 11 11.63 -17.12 -25.11
N ALA A 12 10.86 -16.03 -24.97
CA ALA A 12 9.87 -15.63 -25.96
C ALA A 12 10.51 -15.24 -27.31
N SER A 13 11.66 -14.54 -27.29
CA SER A 13 12.37 -14.18 -28.53
C SER A 13 12.96 -15.40 -29.22
N LEU A 14 13.53 -16.36 -28.48
CA LEU A 14 14.04 -17.62 -29.02
C LEU A 14 12.93 -18.46 -29.67
N LEU A 15 11.77 -18.54 -29.02
CA LEU A 15 10.63 -19.32 -29.53
C LEU A 15 10.02 -18.67 -30.78
N ALA A 16 9.97 -17.33 -30.83
CA ALA A 16 9.56 -16.60 -32.03
C ALA A 16 10.53 -16.85 -33.19
N VAL A 17 11.85 -16.75 -32.97
CA VAL A 17 12.87 -17.01 -33.99
C VAL A 17 12.79 -18.44 -34.52
N LEU A 18 12.59 -19.44 -33.63
CA LEU A 18 12.42 -20.83 -34.03
C LEU A 18 11.19 -21.03 -34.94
N LEU A 19 10.06 -20.40 -34.62
CA LEU A 19 8.86 -20.44 -35.44
C LEU A 19 9.07 -19.80 -36.81
N ILE A 20 9.79 -18.66 -36.88
CA ILE A 20 10.14 -18.00 -38.15
C ILE A 20 10.98 -18.94 -39.01
N ILE A 21 12.03 -19.54 -38.44
CA ILE A 21 12.92 -20.47 -39.13
C ILE A 21 12.14 -21.68 -39.65
N LEU A 22 11.25 -22.28 -38.83
CA LEU A 22 10.43 -23.41 -39.25
C LEU A 22 9.55 -23.03 -40.44
N THR A 23 8.93 -21.85 -40.41
CA THR A 23 8.08 -21.39 -41.53
C THR A 23 8.86 -21.08 -42.80
N LEU A 24 10.07 -20.52 -42.69
CA LEU A 24 10.96 -20.32 -43.83
C LEU A 24 11.44 -21.64 -44.44
N LEU A 25 11.65 -22.66 -43.60
CA LEU A 25 12.03 -24.01 -44.05
C LEU A 25 10.91 -24.72 -44.84
N HIS A 26 9.65 -24.33 -44.59
CA HIS A 26 8.47 -24.84 -45.29
C HIS A 26 8.05 -24.01 -46.53
N LEU A 27 8.65 -22.84 -46.78
CA LEU A 27 8.36 -22.05 -47.98
C LEU A 27 8.70 -22.71 -49.35
N PRO A 28 9.76 -23.54 -49.50
CA PRO A 28 10.16 -24.09 -50.80
C PRO A 28 9.45 -25.40 -51.18
N PHE A 29 8.58 -25.95 -50.34
CA PHE A 29 7.85 -27.20 -50.62
C PHE A 29 6.42 -26.87 -51.10
N SER A 30 5.96 -27.50 -52.18
CA SER A 30 4.60 -27.33 -52.72
C SER A 30 3.56 -27.95 -51.78
N TYR A 31 3.18 -27.23 -50.73
CA TYR A 31 2.17 -27.68 -49.77
C TYR A 31 0.74 -27.30 -50.21
N PRO A 32 -0.28 -28.12 -49.90
CA PRO A 32 -1.68 -27.81 -50.23
C PRO A 32 -2.16 -26.58 -49.46
N MET A 33 -2.99 -25.72 -50.09
CA MET A 33 -3.50 -24.44 -49.56
C MET A 33 -4.01 -24.49 -48.10
N ALA A 34 -4.57 -25.63 -47.66
CA ALA A 34 -5.04 -25.82 -46.29
C ALA A 34 -3.91 -25.73 -45.23
N THR A 35 -2.69 -26.16 -45.56
CA THR A 35 -1.54 -26.11 -44.64
C THR A 35 -1.04 -24.68 -44.41
N LEU A 36 -1.05 -23.84 -45.45
CA LEU A 36 -0.72 -22.41 -45.37
C LEU A 36 -1.72 -21.65 -44.49
N SER A 37 -3.02 -21.96 -44.60
CA SER A 37 -4.07 -21.40 -43.74
C SER A 37 -3.91 -21.77 -42.27
N ASN A 38 -3.57 -23.04 -41.98
CA ASN A 38 -3.34 -23.48 -40.60
C ASN A 38 -2.11 -22.81 -39.97
N LEU A 39 -1.01 -22.65 -40.73
CA LEU A 39 0.20 -21.97 -40.27
C LEU A 39 -0.04 -20.48 -40.00
N SER A 40 -0.82 -19.79 -40.84
CA SER A 40 -1.15 -18.37 -40.62
C SER A 40 -2.01 -18.18 -39.36
N CYS A 41 -2.98 -19.06 -39.10
CA CYS A 41 -3.77 -19.06 -37.88
C CYS A 41 -2.91 -19.27 -36.62
N ILE A 42 -1.95 -20.21 -36.66
CA ILE A 42 -1.01 -20.43 -35.56
C ILE A 42 -0.13 -19.19 -35.31
N TRP A 43 0.33 -18.55 -36.38
CA TRP A 43 1.09 -17.30 -36.31
C TRP A 43 0.31 -16.16 -35.68
N LEU A 44 -0.94 -15.96 -36.09
CA LEU A 44 -1.81 -14.93 -35.53
C LEU A 44 -2.11 -15.19 -34.04
N MET A 45 -2.38 -16.45 -33.66
CA MET A 45 -2.56 -16.85 -32.27
C MET A 45 -1.30 -16.60 -31.44
N PHE A 46 -0.12 -16.89 -32.00
CA PHE A 46 1.16 -16.65 -31.34
C PHE A 46 1.46 -15.17 -31.14
N ILE A 47 1.30 -14.35 -32.19
CA ILE A 47 1.48 -12.88 -32.11
C ILE A 47 0.49 -12.27 -31.11
N SER A 48 -0.78 -12.68 -31.16
CA SER A 48 -1.82 -12.22 -30.22
C SER A 48 -1.49 -12.59 -28.77
N SER A 49 -1.02 -13.81 -28.53
CA SER A 49 -0.57 -14.28 -27.22
C SER A 49 0.63 -13.47 -26.71
N LEU A 50 1.66 -13.25 -27.55
CA LEU A 50 2.81 -12.42 -27.19
C LEU A 50 2.41 -10.97 -26.87
N TYR A 51 1.54 -10.37 -27.69
CA TYR A 51 1.02 -9.04 -27.46
C TYR A 51 0.23 -8.96 -26.15
N TYR A 52 -0.59 -9.97 -25.86
CA TYR A 52 -1.31 -10.06 -24.60
C TYR A 52 -0.34 -10.15 -23.41
N TYR A 53 0.65 -11.04 -23.44
CA TYR A 53 1.60 -11.19 -22.34
C TYR A 53 2.51 -9.97 -22.15
N SER A 54 2.87 -9.25 -23.23
CA SER A 54 3.70 -8.03 -23.13
C SER A 54 2.91 -6.80 -22.70
N SER A 55 1.63 -6.71 -23.07
CA SER A 55 0.73 -5.60 -22.70
C SER A 55 0.14 -5.76 -21.30
N ARG A 56 0.30 -6.93 -20.68
CA ARG A 56 -0.17 -7.18 -19.31
C ARG A 56 0.63 -6.32 -18.33
N PRO A 57 -0.04 -5.51 -17.49
CA PRO A 57 0.65 -4.78 -16.44
C PRO A 57 1.35 -5.76 -15.50
N ASN A 58 2.52 -5.37 -15.01
CA ASN A 58 3.23 -6.18 -14.02
C ASN A 58 2.35 -6.31 -12.77
N PRO A 59 2.09 -7.53 -12.27
CA PRO A 59 1.27 -7.70 -11.09
C PRO A 59 1.94 -7.05 -9.87
N ILE A 60 1.16 -6.31 -9.10
CA ILE A 60 1.58 -5.68 -7.85
C ILE A 60 1.08 -6.57 -6.71
N PHE A 61 1.99 -6.93 -5.81
CA PHE A 61 1.68 -7.79 -4.68
C PHE A 61 1.88 -7.03 -3.37
N LEU A 62 0.94 -7.22 -2.44
CA LEU A 62 1.14 -6.85 -1.04
C LEU A 62 2.02 -7.93 -0.40
N LEU A 63 3.25 -7.57 -0.07
CA LEU A 63 4.16 -8.52 0.58
C LEU A 63 3.77 -8.75 2.04
N ASP A 64 3.49 -7.67 2.77
CA ASP A 64 3.18 -7.72 4.19
C ASP A 64 2.50 -6.42 4.66
N PHE A 65 1.87 -6.48 5.83
CA PHE A 65 1.26 -5.36 6.53
C PHE A 65 1.51 -5.45 8.05
N SER A 66 1.52 -4.30 8.71
CA SER A 66 1.56 -4.22 10.17
C SER A 66 0.71 -3.06 10.64
N CYS A 67 0.09 -3.23 11.81
CA CYS A 67 -0.75 -2.24 12.45
C CYS A 67 -0.19 -1.91 13.82
N PHE A 68 -0.29 -0.63 14.21
CA PHE A 68 -0.02 -0.23 15.57
C PHE A 68 -1.24 -0.51 16.45
N LYS A 69 -1.00 -1.16 17.59
CA LYS A 69 -1.97 -1.28 18.68
C LYS A 69 -1.46 -0.45 19.85
N PRO A 70 -2.18 0.60 20.28
CA PRO A 70 -1.80 1.38 21.45
C PRO A 70 -1.85 0.55 22.73
N ASP A 71 -1.31 1.12 23.80
CA ASP A 71 -1.35 0.52 25.12
C ASP A 71 -2.81 0.35 25.61
N PRO A 72 -3.18 -0.75 26.30
CA PRO A 72 -4.50 -0.94 26.90
C PRO A 72 -5.03 0.25 27.71
N ASN A 73 -4.16 1.07 28.29
CA ASN A 73 -4.50 2.28 29.04
C ASN A 73 -5.20 3.34 28.18
N GLN A 74 -5.11 3.21 26.86
CA GLN A 74 -5.68 4.12 25.87
C GLN A 74 -6.98 3.58 25.25
N LYS A 75 -7.57 2.51 25.81
CA LYS A 75 -8.89 2.03 25.38
C LYS A 75 -9.95 3.09 25.70
N CYS A 76 -10.72 3.46 24.70
CA CYS A 76 -11.77 4.46 24.77
C CYS A 76 -13.11 3.77 24.51
N ASN A 77 -13.82 3.49 25.59
CA ASN A 77 -15.21 3.03 25.53
C ASN A 77 -16.20 4.20 25.68
N LEU A 78 -17.50 3.87 25.66
CA LEU A 78 -18.56 4.86 25.80
C LEU A 78 -18.36 5.74 27.03
N GLN A 79 -18.10 5.12 28.19
CA GLN A 79 -17.92 5.86 29.44
C GLN A 79 -16.71 6.80 29.38
N SER A 80 -15.58 6.35 28.82
CA SER A 80 -14.38 7.16 28.66
C SER A 80 -14.62 8.34 27.72
N SER A 81 -15.35 8.11 26.63
CA SER A 81 -15.75 9.13 25.66
C SER A 81 -16.70 10.17 26.27
N GLU A 82 -17.74 9.74 26.99
CA GLU A 82 -18.66 10.63 27.71
C GLU A 82 -17.92 11.46 28.75
N THR A 83 -17.06 10.82 29.53
CA THR A 83 -16.25 11.49 30.55
C THR A 83 -15.32 12.52 29.92
N PHE A 84 -14.72 12.23 28.76
CA PHE A 84 -13.92 13.19 28.01
C PHE A 84 -14.75 14.38 27.56
N VAL A 85 -15.88 14.14 26.87
CA VAL A 85 -16.78 15.18 26.36
C VAL A 85 -17.23 16.11 27.49
N HIS A 86 -17.73 15.52 28.58
CA HIS A 86 -18.23 16.25 29.74
C HIS A 86 -17.16 17.13 30.38
N ARG A 87 -15.94 16.59 30.58
CA ARG A 87 -14.81 17.33 31.17
C ARG A 87 -14.35 18.52 30.33
N THR A 88 -14.59 18.51 29.01
CA THR A 88 -14.21 19.66 28.18
C THR A 88 -15.01 20.92 28.51
N ASN A 89 -16.23 20.79 29.07
CA ASN A 89 -17.16 21.90 29.29
C ASN A 89 -17.41 22.75 28.03
N ARG A 90 -17.35 22.14 26.85
CA ARG A 90 -17.52 22.84 25.55
C ARG A 90 -18.90 22.63 24.92
N PHE A 91 -19.72 21.73 25.47
CA PHE A 91 -20.94 21.25 24.87
C PHE A 91 -22.12 21.41 25.83
N THR A 92 -23.32 21.59 25.29
CA THR A 92 -24.56 21.57 26.08
C THR A 92 -25.00 20.14 26.34
N ASN A 93 -25.85 19.92 27.34
CA ASN A 93 -26.39 18.59 27.66
C ASN A 93 -27.11 17.95 26.46
N GLU A 94 -27.79 18.73 25.63
CA GLU A 94 -28.45 18.23 24.41
C GLU A 94 -27.43 17.76 23.37
N SER A 95 -26.29 18.46 23.25
CA SER A 95 -25.20 18.11 22.34
C SER A 95 -24.47 16.85 22.81
N GLU A 96 -24.25 16.70 24.12
CA GLU A 96 -23.68 15.50 24.72
C GLU A 96 -24.55 14.26 24.46
N GLU A 97 -25.86 14.38 24.67
CA GLU A 97 -26.81 13.29 24.40
C GLU A 97 -26.87 12.94 22.91
N PHE A 98 -26.72 13.92 22.01
CA PHE A 98 -26.60 13.67 20.58
C PHE A 98 -25.31 12.91 20.23
N MET A 99 -24.16 13.33 20.77
CA MET A 99 -22.88 12.63 20.58
C MET A 99 -22.91 11.21 21.15
N ARG A 100 -23.57 10.99 22.29
CA ARG A 100 -23.80 9.66 22.86
C ARG A 100 -24.57 8.75 21.89
N LYS A 101 -25.65 9.25 21.30
CA LYS A 101 -26.43 8.52 20.29
C LYS A 101 -25.61 8.20 19.03
N ILE A 102 -24.72 9.10 18.60
CA ILE A 102 -23.77 8.84 17.51
C ILE A 102 -22.82 7.71 17.89
N PHE A 103 -22.22 7.78 19.09
CA PHE A 103 -21.29 6.75 19.57
C PHE A 103 -21.95 5.36 19.56
N LEU A 104 -23.14 5.25 20.14
CA LEU A 104 -23.91 4.00 20.20
C LEU A 104 -24.27 3.42 18.81
N LYS A 105 -24.33 4.27 17.78
CA LYS A 105 -24.65 3.87 16.40
C LYS A 105 -23.42 3.77 15.48
N SER A 106 -22.23 4.09 15.99
CA SER A 106 -21.00 4.16 15.19
C SER A 106 -20.40 2.79 14.85
N GLY A 107 -20.82 1.72 15.55
CA GLY A 107 -20.21 0.41 15.44
C GLY A 107 -18.84 0.30 16.14
N LEU A 108 -18.43 1.32 16.90
CA LEU A 108 -17.23 1.25 17.75
C LEU A 108 -17.50 0.35 18.95
N GLY A 109 -16.52 -0.48 19.29
CA GLY A 109 -16.56 -1.40 20.42
C GLY A 109 -15.67 -0.95 21.57
N GLU A 110 -15.70 -1.70 22.67
CA GLU A 110 -14.91 -1.43 23.88
C GLU A 110 -13.39 -1.53 23.66
N GLU A 111 -12.96 -2.10 22.53
CA GLU A 111 -11.56 -2.26 22.13
C GLU A 111 -11.07 -1.15 21.16
N THR A 112 -11.83 -0.05 21.04
CA THR A 112 -11.39 1.14 20.32
C THR A 112 -10.39 1.93 21.17
N TYR A 113 -9.39 2.56 20.53
CA TYR A 113 -8.36 3.33 21.22
C TYR A 113 -8.47 4.81 20.89
N ALA A 114 -8.05 5.66 21.82
CA ALA A 114 -7.97 7.11 21.64
C ALA A 114 -6.56 7.66 21.95
N PRO A 115 -6.24 8.86 21.47
CA PRO A 115 -4.98 9.52 21.80
C PRO A 115 -4.86 9.77 23.31
N LYS A 116 -3.63 9.74 23.85
CA LYS A 116 -3.39 9.88 25.31
C LYS A 116 -4.03 11.13 25.92
N PHE A 117 -4.10 12.25 25.18
CA PHE A 117 -4.66 13.51 25.69
C PHE A 117 -6.14 13.39 26.10
N VAL A 118 -6.89 12.44 25.51
CA VAL A 118 -8.30 12.18 25.86
C VAL A 118 -8.46 11.73 27.33
N PHE A 119 -7.44 11.08 27.87
CA PHE A 119 -7.46 10.51 29.23
C PHE A 119 -6.84 11.44 30.28
N GLN A 120 -6.26 12.57 29.87
CA GLN A 120 -5.64 13.53 30.78
C GLN A 120 -6.70 14.34 31.54
N SER A 121 -6.30 14.92 32.68
CA SER A 121 -7.19 15.75 33.50
C SER A 121 -7.60 17.05 32.81
N ASN A 122 -6.68 17.68 32.08
CA ASN A 122 -6.92 18.83 31.23
C ASN A 122 -6.62 18.47 29.76
N PRO A 123 -7.61 17.99 29.00
CA PRO A 123 -7.38 17.52 27.64
C PRO A 123 -7.12 18.68 26.67
N GLU A 124 -5.90 18.74 26.13
CA GLU A 124 -5.55 19.70 25.07
C GLU A 124 -5.28 19.02 23.74
N ALA A 125 -6.16 19.28 22.78
CA ALA A 125 -5.97 18.91 21.38
C ALA A 125 -5.02 19.90 20.71
N ASN A 126 -3.71 19.64 20.83
CA ASN A 126 -2.67 20.47 20.23
C ASN A 126 -1.80 19.65 19.26
N LEU A 127 -0.96 20.36 18.50
CA LEU A 127 -0.09 19.74 17.50
C LEU A 127 0.90 18.74 18.14
N ALA A 128 1.35 18.99 19.36
CA ALA A 128 2.30 18.11 20.05
C ALA A 128 1.66 16.74 20.35
N SER A 129 0.42 16.72 20.85
CA SER A 129 -0.34 15.50 21.08
C SER A 129 -0.57 14.71 19.79
N ALA A 130 -0.94 15.40 18.70
CA ALA A 130 -1.15 14.77 17.39
C ALA A 130 0.17 14.20 16.82
N MET A 131 1.29 14.90 17.04
CA MET A 131 2.63 14.46 16.66
C MET A 131 3.10 13.25 17.46
N ASP A 132 2.89 13.22 18.78
CA ASP A 132 3.23 12.06 19.63
C ASP A 132 2.50 10.80 19.15
N GLU A 133 1.18 10.88 18.99
CA GLU A 133 0.36 9.76 18.52
C GLU A 133 0.80 9.26 17.14
N SER A 134 0.95 10.19 16.19
CA SER A 134 1.33 9.85 14.82
C SER A 134 2.71 9.21 14.76
N GLN A 135 3.69 9.75 15.49
CA GLN A 135 5.04 9.17 15.54
C GLN A 135 5.03 7.79 16.20
N GLN A 136 4.32 7.63 17.31
CA GLN A 136 4.19 6.34 17.99
C GLN A 136 3.58 5.30 17.05
N GLY A 137 2.47 5.63 16.38
CA GLY A 137 1.78 4.74 15.46
C GLY A 137 2.61 4.39 14.23
N MET A 138 3.08 5.40 13.50
CA MET A 138 3.86 5.19 12.28
C MET A 138 5.16 4.42 12.55
N PHE A 139 5.93 4.79 13.58
CA PHE A 139 7.22 4.16 13.83
C PHE A 139 7.07 2.75 14.41
N SER A 140 6.05 2.49 15.23
CA SER A 140 5.77 1.13 15.71
C SER A 140 5.37 0.19 14.58
N ALA A 141 4.41 0.61 13.74
CA ALA A 141 3.95 -0.18 12.60
C ALA A 141 5.11 -0.43 11.61
N LEU A 142 5.90 0.59 11.32
CA LEU A 142 7.05 0.48 10.40
C LEU A 142 8.14 -0.44 10.95
N SER A 143 8.48 -0.33 12.24
CA SER A 143 9.50 -1.19 12.86
C SER A 143 9.05 -2.65 12.84
N SER A 144 7.79 -2.91 13.17
CA SER A 144 7.19 -4.25 13.11
C SER A 144 7.16 -4.81 11.69
N LEU A 145 6.80 -4.00 10.70
CA LEU A 145 6.77 -4.41 9.29
C LEU A 145 8.18 -4.77 8.78
N LEU A 146 9.18 -3.94 9.07
CA LEU A 146 10.57 -4.18 8.66
C LEU A 146 11.17 -5.40 9.35
N SER A 147 10.87 -5.61 10.64
CA SER A 147 11.33 -6.80 11.36
C SER A 147 10.67 -8.07 10.82
N LYS A 148 9.37 -8.02 10.49
CA LYS A 148 8.62 -9.17 9.96
C LYS A 148 9.08 -9.55 8.56
N THR A 149 9.36 -8.57 7.70
CA THR A 149 9.77 -8.80 6.31
C THR A 149 11.28 -9.02 6.13
N GLY A 150 12.11 -8.59 7.08
CA GLY A 150 13.56 -8.60 6.95
C GLY A 150 14.10 -7.66 5.85
N ILE A 151 13.26 -6.75 5.33
CA ILE A 151 13.65 -5.82 4.27
C ILE A 151 14.49 -4.69 4.87
N HIS A 152 15.72 -4.55 4.38
CA HIS A 152 16.55 -3.42 4.74
C HIS A 152 15.96 -2.10 4.17
N PRO A 153 15.87 -1.00 4.95
CA PRO A 153 15.28 0.26 4.50
C PRO A 153 15.85 0.81 3.18
N SER A 154 17.13 0.53 2.88
CA SER A 154 17.77 0.94 1.62
C SER A 154 17.20 0.29 0.36
N ARG A 155 16.35 -0.73 0.48
CA ARG A 155 15.62 -1.40 -0.62
C ARG A 155 14.25 -0.79 -0.89
N ILE A 156 13.81 0.18 -0.09
CA ILE A 156 12.54 0.87 -0.29
C ILE A 156 12.78 2.03 -1.27
N ASP A 157 12.14 1.97 -2.43
CA ASP A 157 12.26 2.99 -3.48
C ASP A 157 11.23 4.13 -3.33
N ALA A 158 10.07 3.86 -2.74
CA ALA A 158 8.98 4.80 -2.59
C ALA A 158 8.32 4.67 -1.23
N LEU A 159 7.92 5.81 -0.65
CA LEU A 159 7.18 5.91 0.59
C LEU A 159 5.97 6.82 0.35
N ILE A 160 4.78 6.32 0.68
CA ILE A 160 3.53 7.09 0.63
C ILE A 160 3.04 7.20 2.07
N VAL A 161 2.77 8.43 2.51
CA VAL A 161 2.21 8.72 3.83
C VAL A 161 0.98 9.57 3.64
N THR A 162 -0.13 9.14 4.21
CA THR A 162 -1.40 9.87 4.21
C THR A 162 -1.78 10.20 5.64
N SER A 163 -2.31 11.41 5.86
CA SER A 163 -2.88 11.85 7.13
C SER A 163 -4.06 12.76 6.83
N GLY A 164 -5.22 12.45 7.41
CA GLY A 164 -6.41 13.31 7.32
C GLY A 164 -6.53 14.27 8.50
N SER A 165 -5.71 14.12 9.54
CA SER A 165 -5.90 14.80 10.81
C SER A 165 -5.15 16.14 10.90
N PHE A 166 -3.95 16.22 10.31
CA PHE A 166 -3.11 17.43 10.31
C PHE A 166 -1.93 17.31 9.33
N SER A 167 -1.26 18.42 9.03
CA SER A 167 -0.07 18.48 8.16
C SER A 167 1.07 19.27 8.85
N PRO A 168 2.02 18.60 9.51
CA PRO A 168 3.07 19.25 10.28
C PRO A 168 4.23 19.73 9.40
N VAL A 169 5.05 20.63 9.95
CA VAL A 169 6.36 21.00 9.40
C VAL A 169 7.43 20.57 10.41
N PRO A 170 8.37 19.69 10.05
CA PRO A 170 8.48 18.95 8.78
C PRO A 170 7.36 17.91 8.59
N SER A 171 7.11 17.50 7.33
CA SER A 171 6.04 16.54 7.01
C SER A 171 6.26 15.15 7.64
N LEU A 172 5.19 14.40 7.87
CA LEU A 172 5.25 13.03 8.41
C LEU A 172 6.14 12.11 7.56
N SER A 173 6.07 12.24 6.23
CA SER A 173 6.95 11.51 5.31
C SER A 173 8.42 11.87 5.51
N SER A 174 8.75 13.15 5.73
CA SER A 174 10.11 13.60 5.98
C SER A 174 10.66 13.03 7.29
N LEU A 175 9.83 12.92 8.33
CA LEU A 175 10.21 12.29 9.60
C LEU A 175 10.60 10.82 9.41
N ILE A 176 9.83 10.06 8.62
CA ILE A 176 10.12 8.66 8.33
C ILE A 176 11.41 8.52 7.51
N VAL A 177 11.55 9.31 6.44
CA VAL A 177 12.76 9.31 5.59
C VAL A 177 14.00 9.58 6.43
N ASN A 178 13.96 10.57 7.32
CA ASN A 178 15.09 10.92 8.17
C ASN A 178 15.40 9.81 9.20
N ARG A 179 14.37 9.20 9.80
CA ARG A 179 14.54 8.13 10.79
C ARG A 179 15.11 6.85 10.19
N LEU A 180 14.60 6.43 9.03
CA LEU A 180 15.04 5.20 8.35
C LEU A 180 16.26 5.38 7.44
N LYS A 181 16.75 6.62 7.28
CA LYS A 181 17.80 6.97 6.32
C LYS A 181 17.50 6.42 4.92
N LEU A 182 16.24 6.57 4.50
CA LEU A 182 15.82 6.15 3.17
C LEU A 182 16.63 6.92 2.12
N LYS A 183 16.88 6.28 0.98
CA LYS A 183 17.56 6.95 -0.14
C LYS A 183 16.67 8.11 -0.60
N THR A 184 17.16 9.33 -0.46
CA THR A 184 16.56 10.52 -1.07
C THR A 184 16.85 10.51 -2.56
N GLY A 185 16.22 9.57 -3.28
CA GLY A 185 16.37 9.41 -4.71
C GLY A 185 15.35 10.27 -5.45
N ARG A 186 15.80 11.29 -6.18
CA ARG A 186 15.04 11.91 -7.27
C ARG A 186 14.71 10.84 -8.32
N LYS A 187 13.65 10.06 -8.13
CA LYS A 187 13.01 9.33 -9.22
C LYS A 187 11.71 10.06 -9.51
N LYS A 188 11.68 10.81 -10.63
CA LYS A 188 10.42 11.28 -11.18
C LYS A 188 9.52 10.05 -11.33
N PRO A 189 8.27 10.07 -10.84
CA PRO A 189 7.32 9.05 -11.24
C PRO A 189 7.10 9.22 -12.75
N THR A 190 7.69 8.34 -13.56
CA THR A 190 7.17 8.08 -14.90
C THR A 190 5.89 7.29 -14.70
N ILE A 191 4.79 8.03 -14.65
CA ILE A 191 3.44 7.51 -14.89
C ILE A 191 3.28 7.39 -16.39
#